data_AF-A0A1B8XY65-F1
#
_entry.id   AF-A0A1B8XY65-F1
#
_cell.length_a   1.000
_cell.length_b   1.000
_cell.length_c   1.000
_cell.angle_alpha   90.00
_cell.angle_beta   90.00
_cell.angle_gamma   90.00
#
_symmetry.space_group_name_H-M   'P 1'
#
loop_
_entity.id
_entity.type
_entity.pdbx_description
1 polymer ?
#
loop_
_entity_poly.entity_id
_entity_poly.type
_entity_poly.pdbx_seq_one_letter_code
_entity_poly.pdbx_strand_id
1 'polypeptide(L)'
;PTFRLFSWHTCLLGILSCLVMMFLINPAYASGSIVLLLLLLGSIHFRSSSSSWGYISQALIFHQVRKYLLLLDVRKDHVKFWRPQILLMVSNPRTSCQLIKFVNDLKKGGLYILGHVETGDLDTLPSDPVQTHYSFWLS
;
A
#
# COMPACT_ATOMS: atom_id res chain seq x y z
N PRO A 1 -11.92 -1.78 -17.46
CA PRO A 1 -12.16 -2.44 -18.77
C PRO A 1 -13.09 -1.54 -19.60
N THR A 2 -12.67 -1.11 -20.78
CA THR A 2 -13.45 -0.21 -21.64
C THR A 2 -14.24 -0.97 -22.72
N PHE A 3 -13.99 -2.28 -22.87
CA PHE A 3 -14.63 -3.12 -23.86
C PHE A 3 -16.02 -3.60 -23.40
N ARG A 4 -17.03 -3.44 -24.24
CA ARG A 4 -18.44 -3.68 -23.89
C ARG A 4 -18.80 -5.14 -23.63
N LEU A 5 -18.15 -6.09 -24.32
CA LEU A 5 -18.38 -7.54 -24.16
C LEU A 5 -17.47 -8.16 -23.08
N PHE A 6 -16.61 -7.36 -22.43
CA PHE A 6 -15.76 -7.85 -21.36
C PHE A 6 -16.57 -7.98 -20.07
N SER A 7 -16.71 -9.20 -19.57
CA SER A 7 -17.30 -9.48 -18.25
C SER A 7 -16.43 -10.49 -17.51
N TRP A 8 -16.51 -10.49 -16.18
CA TRP A 8 -15.85 -11.52 -15.38
C TRP A 8 -16.37 -12.93 -15.72
N HIS A 9 -17.66 -13.05 -16.07
CA HIS A 9 -18.28 -14.32 -16.46
C HIS A 9 -17.69 -14.91 -17.73
N THR A 10 -17.49 -14.10 -18.78
CA THR A 10 -16.91 -14.57 -20.05
C THR A 10 -15.44 -14.96 -19.89
N CYS A 11 -14.69 -14.26 -19.04
CA CYS A 11 -13.32 -14.64 -18.69
C CYS A 11 -13.28 -15.98 -17.93
N LEU A 12 -14.14 -16.15 -16.92
CA LEU A 12 -14.21 -17.39 -16.14
C LEU A 12 -14.60 -18.58 -17.03
N LEU A 13 -15.58 -18.41 -17.92
CA LEU A 13 -15.97 -19.45 -18.87
C LEU A 13 -14.81 -19.84 -19.79
N GLY A 14 -14.01 -18.87 -20.27
CA GLY A 14 -12.82 -19.15 -21.08
C GLY A 14 -11.73 -19.91 -20.34
N ILE A 15 -11.48 -19.56 -19.07
CA ILE A 15 -10.52 -20.30 -18.22
C ILE A 15 -11.00 -21.72 -18.00
N LEU A 16 -12.29 -21.90 -17.67
CA LEU A 16 -12.86 -23.20 -17.38
C LEU A 16 -12.87 -24.10 -18.62
N SER A 17 -13.28 -23.59 -19.79
CA SER A 17 -13.31 -24.37 -21.03
C SER A 17 -11.91 -24.81 -21.46
N CYS A 18 -10.92 -23.93 -21.31
CA CYS A 18 -9.52 -24.25 -21.58
C CYS A 18 -9.00 -25.34 -20.65
N LEU A 19 -9.26 -25.23 -19.34
CA LEU A 19 -8.84 -26.24 -18.37
C LEU A 19 -9.49 -27.60 -18.66
N VAL A 20 -10.81 -27.63 -18.93
CA VAL A 20 -11.52 -28.87 -19.28
C VAL A 20 -10.90 -29.52 -20.52
N MET A 21 -10.68 -28.76 -21.60
CA MET A 21 -10.10 -29.28 -22.83
C MET A 21 -8.69 -29.84 -22.61
N MET A 22 -7.87 -29.18 -21.78
CA MET A 22 -6.52 -29.64 -21.46
C MET A 22 -6.52 -31.01 -20.77
N PHE A 23 -7.42 -31.24 -19.81
CA PHE A 23 -7.55 -32.53 -19.12
C PHE A 23 -8.17 -33.62 -19.99
N LEU A 24 -9.06 -33.27 -20.93
CA LEU A 24 -9.64 -34.22 -21.88
C LEU A 24 -8.61 -34.80 -22.85
N ILE A 25 -7.62 -34.01 -23.28
CA ILE A 25 -6.58 -34.47 -24.23
C ILE A 25 -5.62 -35.45 -23.55
N ASN A 26 -4.98 -35.03 -22.46
CA ASN A 26 -4.10 -35.91 -21.69
C ASN A 26 -3.95 -35.43 -20.23
N PRO A 27 -4.49 -36.15 -19.24
CA PRO A 27 -4.45 -35.72 -17.84
C PRO A 27 -3.04 -35.74 -17.23
N ALA A 28 -2.14 -36.60 -17.71
CA ALA A 28 -0.79 -36.72 -17.17
C ALA A 28 0.08 -35.51 -17.54
N TYR A 29 0.09 -35.11 -18.82
CA TYR A 29 0.82 -33.91 -19.24
C TYR A 29 0.16 -32.63 -18.72
N ALA A 30 -1.18 -32.56 -18.69
CA ALA A 30 -1.92 -31.42 -18.15
C ALA A 30 -1.55 -31.12 -16.69
N SER A 31 -1.59 -32.13 -15.82
CA SER A 31 -1.20 -31.99 -14.42
C SER A 31 0.28 -31.59 -14.28
N GLY A 32 1.19 -32.18 -15.08
CA GLY A 32 2.60 -31.80 -15.12
C GLY A 32 2.82 -30.32 -15.47
N SER A 33 2.12 -29.80 -16.49
CA SER A 33 2.19 -28.39 -16.89
C SER A 33 1.66 -27.43 -15.81
N ILE A 34 0.57 -27.78 -15.12
CA ILE A 34 0.04 -26.97 -14.00
C ILE A 34 1.05 -26.93 -12.85
N VAL A 35 1.62 -28.07 -12.48
CA VAL A 35 2.64 -28.14 -11.42
C VAL A 35 3.87 -27.30 -11.79
N LEU A 36 4.35 -27.42 -13.02
CA LEU A 36 5.48 -26.62 -13.51
C LEU A 36 5.18 -25.11 -13.46
N LEU A 37 3.98 -24.71 -13.89
CA LEU A 37 3.51 -23.33 -13.84
C LEU A 37 3.52 -22.79 -12.40
N LEU A 38 2.95 -23.55 -11.45
CA LEU A 38 2.91 -23.16 -10.04
C LEU A 38 4.30 -23.07 -9.43
N LEU A 39 5.20 -24.00 -9.73
CA LEU A 39 6.60 -23.97 -9.29
C LEU A 39 7.34 -22.75 -9.84
N LEU A 40 7.12 -22.40 -11.09
CA LEU A 40 7.72 -21.22 -11.73
C LEU A 40 7.19 -19.93 -11.11
N LEU A 41 5.87 -19.82 -10.92
CA LEU A 41 5.24 -18.68 -10.26
C LEU A 41 5.76 -18.51 -8.82
N GLY A 42 5.80 -19.61 -8.04
CA GLY A 42 6.34 -19.61 -6.69
C GLY A 42 7.82 -19.23 -6.64
N SER A 43 8.61 -19.73 -7.59
CA SER A 43 10.04 -19.38 -7.71
C SER A 43 10.26 -17.91 -8.01
N ILE A 44 9.47 -17.34 -8.92
CA ILE A 44 9.52 -15.90 -9.22
C ILE A 44 9.11 -15.11 -7.98
N HIS A 45 8.00 -15.47 -7.33
CA HIS A 45 7.53 -14.77 -6.14
C HIS A 45 8.56 -14.77 -5.01
N PHE A 46 9.20 -15.92 -4.74
CA PHE A 46 10.23 -16.03 -3.71
C PHE A 46 11.49 -15.22 -4.05
N ARG A 47 11.90 -15.21 -5.32
CA ARG A 47 13.09 -14.44 -5.78
C ARG A 47 12.81 -12.95 -5.97
N SER A 48 11.55 -12.54 -6.06
CA SER A 48 11.15 -11.15 -6.34
C SER A 48 11.32 -10.19 -5.15
N SER A 49 11.83 -10.65 -3.99
CA SER A 49 11.87 -9.84 -2.77
C SER A 49 12.85 -8.66 -2.77
N SER A 50 13.60 -8.38 -3.85
CA SER A 50 14.53 -7.24 -3.86
C SER A 50 14.89 -6.68 -5.25
N SER A 51 13.95 -6.67 -6.20
CA SER A 51 14.25 -6.10 -7.53
C SER A 51 13.99 -4.59 -7.59
N SER A 52 15.02 -3.81 -7.95
CA SER A 52 14.97 -2.34 -8.10
C SER A 52 14.24 -1.84 -9.36
N TRP A 53 13.71 -2.76 -10.19
CA TRP A 53 13.21 -2.51 -11.55
C TRP A 53 11.84 -1.82 -11.64
N GLY A 54 11.41 -1.14 -10.57
CA GLY A 54 10.17 -0.38 -10.56
C GLY A 54 9.01 -1.19 -10.00
N TYR A 55 8.43 -0.65 -8.94
CA TYR A 55 7.30 -1.24 -8.25
C TYR A 55 6.00 -0.94 -9.01
N ILE A 56 5.59 -1.80 -9.94
CA ILE A 56 4.23 -1.77 -10.51
C ILE A 56 3.19 -1.78 -9.38
N SER A 57 3.50 -2.48 -8.29
CA SER A 57 2.73 -2.44 -7.04
C SER A 57 2.61 -1.02 -6.46
N GLN A 58 3.66 -0.20 -6.46
CA GLN A 58 3.61 1.18 -5.95
C GLN A 58 2.72 2.07 -6.80
N ALA A 59 2.76 1.93 -8.13
CA ALA A 59 1.86 2.68 -9.02
C ALA A 59 0.40 2.30 -8.78
N LEU A 60 0.11 1.02 -8.60
CA LEU A 60 -1.22 0.52 -8.25
C LEU A 60 -1.67 1.02 -6.87
N ILE A 61 -0.80 0.96 -5.85
CA ILE A 61 -1.07 1.47 -4.50
C ILE A 61 -1.38 2.96 -4.56
N PHE A 62 -0.58 3.76 -5.28
CA PHE A 62 -0.81 5.20 -5.43
C PHE A 62 -2.17 5.50 -6.07
N HIS A 63 -2.48 4.81 -7.17
CA HIS A 63 -3.78 4.97 -7.84
C HIS A 63 -4.94 4.61 -6.91
N GLN A 64 -4.80 3.52 -6.14
CA GLN A 64 -5.81 3.08 -5.18
C GLN A 64 -6.01 4.09 -4.03
N VAL A 65 -4.92 4.56 -3.42
CA VAL A 65 -4.95 5.57 -2.36
C VAL A 65 -5.60 6.86 -2.86
N ARG A 66 -5.22 7.36 -4.05
CA ARG A 66 -5.84 8.54 -4.66
C ARG A 66 -7.35 8.38 -4.82
N LYS A 67 -7.81 7.24 -5.35
CA LYS A 67 -9.24 6.97 -5.53
C LYS A 67 -9.98 6.96 -4.19
N TYR A 68 -9.39 6.39 -3.15
CA TYR A 68 -9.97 6.40 -1.81
C TYR A 68 -10.02 7.80 -1.18
N LEU A 69 -8.97 8.61 -1.37
CA LEU A 69 -8.98 10.01 -0.91
C LEU A 69 -10.08 10.84 -1.59
N LEU A 70 -10.33 10.63 -2.89
CA LEU A 70 -11.43 11.31 -3.60
C LEU A 70 -12.82 10.83 -3.19
N LEU A 71 -12.93 9.56 -2.75
CA LEU A 71 -14.18 8.99 -2.25
C LEU A 71 -14.46 9.37 -0.79
N LEU A 72 -13.46 9.93 -0.08
CA LEU A 72 -13.63 10.38 1.29
C LEU A 72 -14.52 11.62 1.32
N ASP A 73 -15.81 11.40 1.62
CA ASP A 73 -16.79 12.47 1.74
C ASP A 73 -16.62 13.19 3.07
N VAL A 74 -15.88 14.30 3.04
CA VAL A 74 -15.59 15.17 4.21
C VAL A 74 -16.88 15.76 4.82
N ARG A 75 -17.99 15.83 4.08
CA ARG A 75 -19.21 16.51 4.56
C ARG A 75 -20.08 15.67 5.48
N LYS A 76 -19.80 14.38 5.64
CA LYS A 76 -20.55 13.53 6.53
C LYS A 76 -19.88 13.44 7.90
N ASP A 77 -19.85 14.55 8.63
CA ASP A 77 -19.57 14.54 10.06
C ASP A 77 -20.81 13.99 10.80
N HIS A 78 -20.97 12.67 10.75
CA HIS A 78 -21.96 12.00 11.57
C HIS A 78 -21.43 12.03 13.01
N VAL A 79 -21.99 12.90 13.84
CA VAL A 79 -21.66 13.05 15.28
C VAL A 79 -21.75 11.72 16.05
N LYS A 80 -22.46 10.73 15.47
CA LYS A 80 -22.71 9.43 16.08
C LYS A 80 -21.48 8.51 16.17
N PHE A 81 -20.39 8.79 15.45
CA PHE A 81 -19.16 7.97 15.48
C PHE A 81 -17.88 8.81 15.41
N TRP A 82 -17.41 9.31 16.56
CA TRP A 82 -16.14 10.02 16.64
C TRP A 82 -14.95 9.09 16.35
N ARG A 83 -14.01 9.56 15.51
CA ARG A 83 -12.74 8.89 15.19
C ARG A 83 -11.58 9.90 15.39
N PRO A 84 -10.74 9.75 16.43
CA PRO A 84 -9.65 10.69 16.67
C PRO A 84 -8.65 10.69 15.52
N GLN A 85 -8.34 11.88 15.02
CA GLN A 85 -7.17 12.13 14.17
C GLN A 85 -6.25 13.06 14.96
N ILE A 86 -5.04 12.59 15.26
CA ILE A 86 -4.16 13.28 16.22
C ILE A 86 -2.93 13.79 15.48
N LEU A 87 -2.67 15.09 15.62
CA LEU A 87 -1.40 15.72 15.27
C LEU A 87 -0.63 15.93 16.57
N LEU A 88 0.47 15.21 16.76
CA LEU A 88 1.34 15.38 17.94
C LEU A 88 2.58 16.18 17.55
N MET A 89 2.75 17.33 18.19
CA MET A 89 3.94 18.15 18.02
C MET A 89 5.06 17.65 18.94
N VAL A 90 6.20 17.30 18.35
CA VAL A 90 7.36 16.78 19.07
C VAL A 90 8.62 17.48 18.57
N SER A 91 9.43 18.00 19.50
CA SER A 91 10.75 18.55 19.17
C SER A 91 11.78 17.46 18.89
N ASN A 92 11.82 16.40 19.71
CA ASN A 92 12.73 15.28 19.50
C ASN A 92 12.02 13.93 19.75
N PRO A 93 11.94 13.02 18.76
CA PRO A 93 11.21 11.76 18.88
C PRO A 93 11.82 10.81 19.91
N ARG A 94 13.14 10.90 20.14
CA ARG A 94 13.83 10.00 21.08
C ARG A 94 13.52 10.35 22.53
N THR A 95 13.43 11.63 22.86
CA THR A 95 13.08 12.08 24.22
C THR A 95 11.60 11.86 24.53
N SER A 96 10.73 11.94 23.52
CA SER A 96 9.28 11.88 23.67
C SER A 96 8.68 10.52 23.32
N CYS A 97 9.48 9.44 23.34
CA CYS A 97 9.04 8.09 22.95
C CYS A 97 7.82 7.60 23.75
N GLN A 98 7.77 7.88 25.06
CA GLN A 98 6.64 7.50 25.92
C GLN A 98 5.34 8.21 25.52
N LEU A 99 5.42 9.51 25.22
CA LEU A 99 4.29 10.30 24.75
C LEU A 99 3.79 9.82 23.38
N ILE A 100 4.72 9.53 22.46
CA ILE A 100 4.39 9.02 21.13
C ILE A 100 3.63 7.69 21.23
N LYS A 101 4.08 6.79 22.11
CA LYS A 101 3.41 5.50 22.37
C LYS A 101 2.03 5.69 22.98
N PHE A 102 1.91 6.53 24.01
CA PHE A 102 0.63 6.83 24.65
C PHE A 102 -0.41 7.36 23.65
N VAL A 103 -0.01 8.30 22.78
CA VAL A 103 -0.90 8.85 21.76
C VAL A 103 -1.22 7.82 20.66
N ASN A 104 -0.27 6.96 20.31
CA ASN A 104 -0.52 5.86 19.38
C ASN A 104 -1.54 4.85 19.94
N ASP A 105 -1.51 4.58 21.25
CA ASP A 105 -2.50 3.73 21.90
C ASP A 105 -3.88 4.40 21.97
N LEU A 106 -3.91 5.73 22.17
CA LEU A 106 -5.14 6.53 22.19
C LEU A 106 -5.86 6.54 20.83
N LYS A 107 -5.12 6.61 19.71
CA LYS A 107 -5.71 6.74 18.37
C LYS A 107 -6.48 5.49 17.91
N LYS A 108 -6.15 4.31 18.46
CA LYS A 108 -6.73 2.98 18.09
C LYS A 108 -6.87 2.73 16.58
N GLY A 109 -5.83 3.08 15.80
CA GLY A 109 -5.78 2.89 14.34
C GLY A 109 -6.28 4.07 13.49
N GLY A 110 -6.70 5.18 14.11
CA GLY A 110 -6.96 6.44 13.41
C GLY A 110 -5.69 7.08 12.82
N LEU A 111 -5.87 8.18 12.08
CA LEU A 111 -4.77 8.96 11.52
C LEU A 111 -3.93 9.57 12.66
N TYR A 112 -2.62 9.40 12.58
CA TYR A 112 -1.67 9.97 13.54
C TYR A 112 -0.45 10.50 12.84
N ILE A 113 -0.25 11.80 12.99
CA ILE A 113 0.81 12.57 12.34
C ILE A 113 1.70 13.12 13.44
N LEU A 114 3.01 12.91 13.32
CA LEU A 114 4.00 13.58 14.15
C LEU A 114 4.46 14.83 13.41
N GLY A 115 4.33 15.98 14.07
CA GLY A 115 4.77 17.27 13.56
C GLY A 115 6.01 17.74 14.31
N HIS A 116 6.98 18.28 13.57
CA HIS A 116 8.18 18.88 14.12
C HIS A 116 8.39 20.23 13.44
N VAL A 117 8.75 21.24 14.24
CA VAL A 117 8.95 22.61 13.75
C VAL A 117 10.31 23.07 14.24
N GLU A 118 11.14 23.47 13.29
CA GLU A 118 12.40 24.14 13.54
C GLU A 118 12.22 25.64 13.26
N THR A 119 12.60 26.47 14.21
CA THR A 119 12.52 27.93 14.06
C THR A 119 13.78 28.45 13.39
N GLY A 120 13.64 29.09 12.24
CA GLY A 120 14.74 29.70 11.50
C GLY A 120 14.23 30.58 10.36
N ASP A 121 15.13 31.31 9.72
CA ASP A 121 14.81 32.12 8.53
C ASP A 121 15.08 31.29 7.26
N LEU A 122 14.00 30.93 6.56
CA LEU A 122 14.06 30.04 5.40
C LEU A 122 14.80 30.69 4.22
N ASP A 123 14.72 32.01 4.09
CA ASP A 123 15.31 32.75 2.97
C ASP A 123 16.85 32.84 3.06
N THR A 124 17.40 32.60 4.26
CA THR A 124 18.85 32.63 4.50
C THR A 124 19.52 31.28 4.30
N LEU A 125 18.75 30.19 4.22
CA LEU A 125 19.29 28.84 4.11
C LEU A 125 19.35 28.36 2.65
N PRO A 126 20.48 27.76 2.22
CA PRO A 126 20.63 27.25 0.85
C PRO A 126 19.74 26.02 0.57
N SER A 127 19.21 25.36 1.60
CA SER A 127 18.40 24.14 1.53
C SER A 127 17.62 23.95 2.84
N ASP A 128 16.52 23.21 2.79
CA ASP A 128 15.71 22.87 3.98
C ASP A 128 16.56 22.15 5.06
N PRO A 129 16.75 22.74 6.25
CA PRO A 129 17.58 22.16 7.31
C PRO A 129 17.01 20.85 7.85
N VAL A 130 15.69 20.66 7.75
CA VAL A 130 14.97 19.51 8.33
C VAL A 130 15.29 18.21 7.59
N GLN A 131 15.74 18.28 6.34
CA GLN A 131 16.10 17.09 5.55
C GLN A 131 17.23 16.28 6.20
N THR A 132 18.20 16.94 6.83
CA THR A 132 19.31 16.26 7.52
C THR A 132 18.81 15.42 8.70
N HIS A 133 17.80 15.92 9.40
CA HIS A 133 17.18 15.26 10.54
C HIS A 133 16.23 14.14 10.12
N TYR A 134 15.76 14.09 8.88
CA TYR A 134 14.76 13.10 8.44
C TYR A 134 15.21 11.64 8.66
N SER A 135 16.49 11.34 8.46
CA SER A 135 17.06 10.00 8.71
C SER A 135 16.91 9.55 10.17
N PHE A 136 16.99 10.49 11.11
CA PHE A 136 16.85 10.26 12.55
C PHE A 136 15.40 9.95 12.96
N TRP A 137 14.43 10.42 12.19
CA TRP A 137 13.00 10.18 12.44
C TRP A 137 12.52 8.81 11.93
N LEU A 138 13.21 8.25 10.93
CA LEU A 138 12.87 6.97 10.30
C LEU A 138 13.63 5.76 10.87
N SER A 139 14.70 6.00 11.65
CA SER A 139 15.51 4.98 12.32
C SER A 139 14.99 4.63 13.70
#